data_AF-A0A1W9SQ00-F1
#
_entry.id   AF-A0A1W9SQ00-F1
#
_cell.length_a   1.000
_cell.length_b   1.000
_cell.length_c   1.000
_cell.angle_alpha   90.00
_cell.angle_beta   90.00
_cell.angle_gamma   90.00
#
_symmetry.space_group_name_H-M   'P 1'
#
loop_
_entity.id
_entity.type
_entity.pdbx_description
1 polymer ?
#
loop_
_entity_poly.entity_id
_entity_poly.type
_entity_poly.pdbx_seq_one_letter_code
_entity_poly.pdbx_strand_id
1 'polypeptide(L)' 'MKVAENFWDFLGGSGSYQDLLVCFEKIGIELRREIDHYFKKFKNK' A
#
# COMPACT_ATOMS: atom_id res chain seq x y z
N MET A 1 -1.59 12.89 9.26
CA MET A 1 -2.17 11.54 9.39
C MET A 1 -3.70 11.52 9.42
N LYS A 2 -4.39 12.39 10.19
CA LYS A 2 -5.86 12.39 10.30
C LYS A 2 -6.64 12.65 9.01
N VAL A 3 -6.07 13.37 8.04
CA VAL A 3 -6.75 13.67 6.76
C VAL A 3 -6.94 12.41 5.92
N ALA A 4 -5.96 11.51 5.88
CA ALA A 4 -6.05 10.29 5.08
C ALA A 4 -7.09 9.32 5.65
N GLU A 5 -7.06 9.11 6.97
CA GLU A 5 -8.02 8.27 7.69
C GLU A 5 -9.45 8.79 7.51
N ASN A 6 -9.70 10.07 7.83
CA ASN A 6 -11.03 10.66 7.71
C ASN A 6 -11.54 10.68 6.26
N PHE A 7 -10.66 10.84 5.27
CA PHE A 7 -11.05 10.83 3.87
C PHE A 7 -11.51 9.45 3.41
N TRP A 8 -10.76 8.41 3.74
CA TRP A 8 -11.08 7.04 3.34
C TRP A 8 -12.25 6.46 4.13
N ASP A 9 -12.36 6.78 5.42
CA ASP A 9 -13.52 6.42 6.23
C ASP A 9 -14.79 7.17 5.82
N PHE A 10 -14.66 8.40 5.30
CA PHE A 10 -15.79 9.13 4.70
C PHE A 10 -16.28 8.45 3.40
N LEU A 11 -15.38 7.95 2.56
CA LEU A 11 -15.74 7.32 1.28
C LEU A 11 -16.24 5.88 1.43
N GLY A 12 -15.61 5.08 2.30
CA GLY A 12 -15.87 3.65 2.43
C GLY A 12 -16.66 3.25 3.68
N GLY A 13 -16.88 4.18 4.61
CA GLY A 13 -17.39 3.90 5.95
C GLY A 13 -16.27 3.67 6.97
N SER A 14 -16.63 3.70 8.26
CA SER A 14 -15.67 3.62 9.35
C SER A 14 -14.79 2.36 9.29
N GLY A 15 -13.47 2.54 9.43
CA GLY A 15 -12.49 1.45 9.39
C GLY A 15 -11.97 1.13 7.98
N SER A 16 -12.51 1.74 6.93
CA SER A 16 -12.05 1.52 5.56
C SER A 16 -10.58 1.88 5.37
N TYR A 17 -10.10 2.92 6.06
CA TYR A 17 -8.69 3.26 6.03
C TYR A 17 -7.81 2.13 6.56
N GLN A 18 -8.19 1.52 7.69
CA GLN A 18 -7.47 0.38 8.27
C GLN A 18 -7.50 -0.83 7.34
N ASP A 19 -8.65 -1.14 6.74
CA ASP A 19 -8.78 -2.26 5.81
C ASP A 19 -7.88 -2.07 4.57
N LEU A 20 -7.82 -0.84 4.04
CA LEU A 20 -6.91 -0.47 2.96
C LEU A 20 -5.44 -0.67 3.37
N LEU A 21 -5.05 -0.21 4.55
CA LEU A 21 -3.68 -0.39 5.05
C LEU A 21 -3.30 -1.88 5.15
N VAL A 22 -4.19 -2.72 5.68
CA VAL A 22 -3.98 -4.17 5.77
C VAL A 22 -3.85 -4.80 4.39
N CYS A 23 -4.67 -4.40 3.42
CA CYS A 23 -4.57 -4.87 2.05
C CYS A 23 -3.23 -4.49 1.40
N PHE A 24 -2.79 -3.24 1.55
CA PHE A 24 -1.51 -2.79 1.01
C PHE A 24 -0.31 -3.49 1.65
N GLU A 25 -0.36 -3.76 2.96
CA GLU A 25 0.71 -4.49 3.64
C GLU A 25 0.84 -5.91 3.11
N LYS A 26 -0.27 -6.66 3.02
CA LYS A 26 -0.29 -8.04 2.51
C LYS A 26 0.23 -8.12 1.08
N ILE A 27 -0.33 -7.31 0.20
CA ILE A 27 0.07 -7.28 -1.21
C ILE A 27 1.51 -6.78 -1.36
N GLY A 28 1.95 -5.84 -0.53
CA GLY A 28 3.32 -5.36 -0.53
C GLY A 28 4.35 -6.45 -0.22
N ILE A 29 4.03 -7.37 0.70
CA ILE A 29 4.88 -8.54 1.00
C ILE A 29 4.93 -9.49 -0.19
N GLU A 30 3.78 -9.79 -0.80
CA GLU A 30 3.68 -10.70 -1.95
C GLU A 30 4.44 -10.16 -3.17
N LEU A 31 4.21 -8.88 -3.51
CA LEU A 31 4.83 -8.22 -4.65
C LEU A 31 6.30 -7.84 -4.42
N ARG A 32 6.82 -7.98 -3.20
CA ARG A 32 8.20 -7.54 -2.88
C ARG A 32 9.24 -8.13 -3.83
N ARG A 33 9.11 -9.42 -4.17
CA ARG A 33 10.04 -10.10 -5.09
C ARG A 33 9.97 -9.53 -6.50
N GLU A 34 8.77 -9.24 -6.98
CA GLU A 34 8.53 -8.68 -8.32
C GLU A 34 9.04 -7.24 -8.42
N ILE A 35 8.77 -6.44 -7.39
CA ILE A 35 9.29 -5.08 -7.24
C ILE A 35 10.81 -5.11 -7.22
N ASP A 36 11.41 -5.93 -6.37
CA ASP A 36 12.88 -6.07 -6.29
C ASP A 36 13.46 -6.53 -7.64
N HIS A 37 12.81 -7.47 -8.34
CA HIS A 37 13.21 -7.90 -9.69
C HIS A 37 13.14 -6.75 -10.70
N TYR A 38 12.03 -6.03 -10.75
CA TYR A 38 11.84 -4.88 -11.63
C TYR A 38 12.92 -3.81 -11.39
N PHE A 39 13.25 -3.52 -10.13
CA PHE A 39 14.22 -2.47 -9.80
C PHE A 39 15.69 -2.89 -10.00
N LYS A 40 16.01 -4.19 -10.13
CA LYS A 40 17.37 -4.64 -10.48
C LYS A 40 17.90 -4.02 -11.76
N LYS A 41 17.03 -3.72 -12.74
CA LYS A 41 17.43 -3.10 -14.02
C LYS A 41 17.97 -1.67 -13.87
N PHE A 42 17.73 -1.03 -12.73
CA PHE A 42 18.21 0.32 -12.45
C PHE A 42 19.45 0.38 -11.55
N LYS A 43 19.93 -0.77 -11.02
CA LYS A 43 21.08 -0.79 -10.09
C LYS A 43 22.43 -0.44 -10.73
N ASN A 44 22.54 -0.45 -12.06
CA ASN A 44 23.78 -0.20 -12.81
C ASN A 44 23.70 1.04 -13.71
N LYS A 45 22.91 2.05 -13.32
CA LYS A 45 22.86 3.35 -14.00
C LYS A 45 23.59 4.41 -13.20
#